data_AF-D2QRC0-F1
#
_entry.id   AF-D2QRC0-F1
#
_cell.length_a   1.000
_cell.length_b   1.000
_cell.length_c   1.000
_cell.angle_alpha   90.00
_cell.angle_beta   90.00
_cell.angle_gamma   90.00
#
_symmetry.space_group_name_H-M   'P 1'
#
loop_
_entity.id
_entity.type
_entity.pdbx_description
1 polymer ?
#
loop_
_entity_poly.entity_id
_entity_poly.type
_entity_poly.pdbx_seq_one_letter_code
_entity_poly.pdbx_strand_id
1 'polypeptide(L)'
;MQPVLEETIAEFEDRKIADRNLDTRVKDIPGWGMDADPDNDPTYPMKHWNGADHERLNYEKAPQQPIDIEVLHSVERPGVTRVFGTSTPPSGLSGAIRRYAYRYSEATATHWMTLILADRVNAIEGKLSDLTHGVLPNPWLERGWRAEWKHNRPAFIRKATTTGLLITAGILLLRRKNKRE
;
A
#
# COMPACT_ATOMS: atom_id res chain seq x y z
N MET A 1 -25.80 -18.89 -25.77
CA MET A 1 -24.40 -18.40 -25.73
C MET A 1 -24.38 -17.04 -26.38
N GLN A 2 -24.32 -15.96 -25.60
CA GLN A 2 -24.10 -14.63 -26.15
C GLN A 2 -22.60 -14.52 -26.50
N PRO A 3 -22.24 -14.11 -27.73
CA PRO A 3 -20.85 -13.94 -28.11
C PRO A 3 -20.24 -12.81 -27.28
N VAL A 4 -19.11 -13.12 -26.66
CA VAL A 4 -18.34 -12.24 -25.79
C VAL A 4 -17.70 -11.15 -26.65
N LEU A 5 -18.07 -9.89 -26.38
CA LEU A 5 -17.55 -8.68 -27.02
C LEU A 5 -16.16 -8.33 -26.43
N GLU A 6 -15.13 -9.09 -26.79
CA GLU A 6 -13.78 -8.93 -26.20
C GLU A 6 -12.71 -8.32 -27.14
N GLU A 7 -13.02 -7.98 -28.39
CA GLU A 7 -11.94 -7.62 -29.34
C GLU A 7 -11.81 -6.14 -29.72
N THR A 8 -12.68 -5.23 -29.27
CA THR A 8 -12.46 -3.79 -29.48
C THR A 8 -13.41 -2.96 -28.60
N ILE A 9 -12.90 -2.28 -27.58
CA ILE A 9 -13.63 -1.18 -26.94
C ILE A 9 -13.36 0.05 -27.80
N ALA A 10 -14.37 0.54 -28.53
CA ALA A 10 -14.23 1.77 -29.28
C ALA A 10 -14.02 2.96 -28.32
N GLU A 11 -13.24 3.96 -28.72
CA GLU A 11 -13.04 5.16 -27.91
C GLU A 11 -14.42 5.75 -27.53
N PHE A 12 -14.65 5.94 -26.22
CA PHE A 12 -15.90 6.43 -25.62
C PHE A 12 -17.07 5.43 -25.52
N GLU A 13 -16.88 4.16 -25.88
CA GLU A 13 -17.90 3.14 -25.66
C GLU A 13 -18.17 2.89 -24.16
N ASP A 14 -17.13 3.03 -23.32
CA ASP A 14 -17.24 3.01 -21.85
C ASP A 14 -18.19 4.09 -21.32
N ARG A 15 -18.20 5.29 -21.93
CA ARG A 15 -19.12 6.37 -21.55
C ARG A 15 -20.55 6.02 -21.91
N LYS A 16 -20.77 5.44 -23.11
CA LYS A 16 -22.09 4.92 -23.52
C LYS A 16 -22.56 3.75 -22.66
N ILE A 17 -21.67 2.89 -22.17
CA ILE A 17 -22.00 1.79 -21.26
C ILE A 17 -22.36 2.34 -19.87
N ALA A 18 -21.62 3.34 -19.37
CA ALA A 18 -21.91 4.01 -18.12
C ALA A 18 -23.28 4.72 -18.19
N ASP A 19 -23.53 5.54 -19.22
CA ASP A 19 -24.78 6.29 -19.40
C ASP A 19 -26.01 5.37 -19.51
N ARG A 20 -25.88 4.26 -20.25
CA ARG A 20 -26.95 3.26 -20.43
C ARG A 20 -27.37 2.58 -19.12
N ASN A 21 -26.42 2.42 -18.19
CA ASN A 21 -26.67 1.79 -16.90
C ASN A 21 -26.97 2.81 -15.79
N LEU A 22 -26.75 4.11 -16.02
CA LEU A 22 -27.03 5.17 -15.06
C LEU A 22 -28.54 5.38 -14.88
N ASP A 23 -29.30 5.56 -15.97
CA ASP A 23 -30.69 6.08 -15.89
C ASP A 23 -31.66 5.19 -15.09
N THR A 24 -31.41 3.88 -15.06
CA THR A 24 -32.27 2.91 -14.35
C THR A 24 -31.78 2.58 -12.95
N ARG A 25 -30.46 2.42 -12.75
CA ARG A 25 -29.89 1.95 -11.47
C ARG A 25 -29.67 3.05 -10.45
N VAL A 26 -29.53 4.29 -10.90
CA VAL A 26 -29.32 5.47 -10.04
C VAL A 26 -30.48 5.69 -9.07
N LYS A 27 -31.71 5.46 -9.53
CA LYS A 27 -32.93 5.65 -8.73
C LYS A 27 -33.05 4.63 -7.58
N ASP A 28 -32.39 3.47 -7.73
CA ASP A 28 -32.44 2.37 -6.77
C ASP A 28 -31.33 2.44 -5.71
N ILE A 29 -30.36 3.36 -5.85
CA ILE A 29 -29.26 3.54 -4.90
C ILE A 29 -29.69 4.62 -3.88
N PRO A 30 -29.95 4.25 -2.61
CA PRO A 30 -30.26 5.24 -1.59
C PRO A 30 -29.11 6.24 -1.43
N GLY A 31 -29.39 7.53 -1.59
CA GLY A 31 -28.39 8.60 -1.47
C GLY A 31 -27.63 8.93 -2.77
N TRP A 32 -27.97 8.33 -3.91
CA TRP A 32 -27.37 8.76 -5.18
C TRP A 32 -27.76 10.21 -5.52
N GLY A 33 -26.78 11.04 -5.85
CA GLY A 33 -27.00 12.45 -6.17
C GLY A 33 -27.24 13.35 -4.95
N MET A 34 -27.07 12.83 -3.72
CA MET A 34 -27.18 13.63 -2.50
C MET A 34 -26.17 14.79 -2.45
N ASP A 35 -24.97 14.60 -3.00
CA ASP A 35 -23.93 15.64 -3.13
C ASP A 35 -24.08 16.47 -4.42
N ALA A 36 -25.02 16.12 -5.31
CA ALA A 36 -25.24 16.76 -6.60
C ALA A 36 -26.41 17.75 -6.56
N ASP A 37 -26.51 18.52 -5.46
CA ASP A 37 -27.45 19.61 -5.35
C ASP A 37 -27.02 20.74 -6.33
N PRO A 38 -27.84 21.07 -7.36
CA PRO A 38 -27.52 22.12 -8.31
C PRO A 38 -27.40 23.52 -7.66
N ASP A 39 -27.99 23.71 -6.48
CA ASP A 39 -27.88 24.95 -5.72
C ASP A 39 -26.58 25.01 -4.89
N ASN A 40 -25.79 23.93 -4.87
CA ASN A 40 -24.52 23.80 -4.14
C ASN A 40 -23.27 24.10 -5.01
N ASP A 41 -23.47 24.69 -6.20
CA ASP A 41 -22.40 25.23 -7.05
C ASP A 41 -22.64 26.73 -7.34
N PRO A 42 -22.11 27.66 -6.52
CA PRO A 42 -21.12 27.48 -5.45
C PRO A 42 -21.72 26.98 -4.12
N THR A 43 -20.90 26.34 -3.28
CA THR A 43 -21.33 25.72 -2.01
C THR A 43 -22.18 26.67 -1.15
N TYR A 44 -23.46 26.33 -0.93
CA TYR A 44 -24.43 27.16 -0.19
C TYR A 44 -24.67 26.62 1.23
N PRO A 45 -24.74 27.48 2.27
CA PRO A 45 -24.61 28.93 2.23
C PRO A 45 -23.16 29.36 1.94
N MET A 46 -23.02 30.27 0.97
CA MET A 46 -21.73 30.87 0.65
C MET A 46 -21.16 31.52 1.89
N LYS A 47 -19.99 31.06 2.32
CA LYS A 47 -19.30 31.63 3.46
C LYS A 47 -19.01 33.11 3.18
N HIS A 48 -19.56 33.99 4.00
CA HIS A 48 -19.23 35.41 3.96
C HIS A 48 -17.77 35.61 4.37
N TRP A 49 -16.94 36.08 3.43
CA TRP A 49 -15.55 36.40 3.71
C TRP A 49 -15.46 37.58 4.67
N ASN A 50 -14.87 37.35 5.85
CA ASN A 50 -14.76 38.35 6.92
C ASN A 50 -13.29 38.72 7.22
N GLY A 51 -12.35 38.38 6.34
CA GLY A 51 -10.91 38.61 6.53
C GLY A 51 -10.24 37.76 7.62
N ALA A 52 -11.01 37.17 8.54
CA ALA A 52 -10.52 36.31 9.63
C ALA A 52 -10.06 34.91 9.16
N ASP A 53 -10.07 34.67 7.85
CA ASP A 53 -9.62 33.40 7.27
C ASP A 53 -8.16 33.06 7.60
N HIS A 54 -7.33 34.10 7.70
CA HIS A 54 -5.91 33.99 8.01
C HIS A 54 -5.64 33.81 9.52
N GLU A 55 -6.57 34.22 10.39
CA GLU A 55 -6.42 34.08 11.84
C GLU A 55 -6.42 32.60 12.27
N ARG A 56 -7.01 31.72 11.46
CA ARG A 56 -7.01 30.26 11.66
C ARG A 56 -5.63 29.62 11.62
N LEU A 57 -4.66 30.29 11.03
CA LEU A 57 -3.28 29.80 10.93
C LEU A 57 -2.50 30.07 12.22
N ASN A 58 -2.95 31.05 13.00
CA ASN A 58 -2.31 31.50 14.24
C ASN A 58 -2.97 30.82 15.45
N TYR A 59 -2.92 29.50 15.52
CA TYR A 59 -3.35 28.75 16.69
C TYR A 59 -2.15 28.30 17.53
N GLU A 60 -2.37 28.15 18.84
CA GLU A 60 -1.37 27.55 19.71
C GLU A 60 -1.20 26.07 19.35
N LYS A 61 0.01 25.70 18.92
CA LYS A 61 0.30 24.33 18.54
C LYS A 61 0.28 23.44 19.78
N ALA A 62 -0.41 22.29 19.68
CA ALA A 62 -0.38 21.26 20.72
C ALA A 62 1.06 20.88 21.13
N PRO A 63 1.28 20.44 22.39
CA PRO A 63 2.57 19.96 22.84
C PRO A 63 3.08 18.80 21.99
N GLN A 64 4.39 18.68 21.86
CA GLN A 64 5.04 17.60 21.12
C GLN A 64 4.87 16.28 21.87
N GLN A 65 4.44 15.22 21.19
CA GLN A 65 4.53 13.85 21.72
C GLN A 65 6.00 13.53 22.04
N PRO A 66 6.32 12.92 23.20
CA PRO A 66 7.69 12.55 23.55
C PRO A 66 8.31 11.64 22.48
N ILE A 67 9.56 11.92 22.13
CA ILE A 67 10.32 11.14 21.13
C ILE A 67 11.29 10.24 21.90
N ASP A 68 10.85 9.01 22.16
CA ASP A 68 11.58 7.95 22.87
C ASP A 68 12.19 6.91 21.92
N ILE A 69 11.73 6.90 20.66
CA ILE A 69 12.17 5.98 19.61
C ILE A 69 12.70 6.75 18.40
N GLU A 70 13.41 6.05 17.52
CA GLU A 70 13.80 6.61 16.22
C GLU A 70 12.58 6.81 15.34
N VAL A 71 12.32 8.07 14.97
CA VAL A 71 11.22 8.47 14.07
C VAL A 71 11.81 8.97 12.77
N LEU A 72 11.51 8.28 11.68
CA LEU A 72 11.87 8.74 10.34
C LEU A 72 10.77 9.65 9.82
N HIS A 73 11.13 10.86 9.40
CA HIS A 73 10.20 11.87 8.91
C HIS A 73 10.67 12.46 7.59
N SER A 74 9.76 13.19 6.94
CA SER A 74 10.02 13.91 5.70
C SER A 74 11.27 14.79 5.79
N VAL A 75 12.17 14.70 4.81
CA VAL A 75 13.31 15.63 4.67
C VAL A 75 12.87 17.04 4.26
N GLU A 76 11.66 17.17 3.73
CA GLU A 76 11.12 18.44 3.22
C GLU A 76 10.47 19.26 4.33
N ARG A 77 10.13 18.64 5.46
CA ARG A 77 9.49 19.31 6.59
C ARG A 77 10.49 19.51 7.73
N PRO A 78 10.59 20.74 8.27
CA PRO A 78 11.44 20.99 9.43
C PRO A 78 10.81 20.36 10.68
N GLY A 79 11.27 19.16 11.03
CA GLY A 79 10.93 18.46 12.26
C GLY A 79 9.84 17.40 12.14
N VAL A 80 9.59 16.72 13.26
CA VAL A 80 8.60 15.64 13.39
C VAL A 80 7.21 16.23 13.62
N THR A 81 6.18 15.55 13.12
CA THR A 81 4.78 15.92 13.39
C THR A 81 4.48 15.82 14.90
N ARG A 82 3.51 16.60 15.38
CA ARG A 82 3.16 16.64 16.82
C ARG A 82 2.79 15.26 17.37
N VAL A 83 2.08 14.48 16.55
CA VAL A 83 1.73 13.09 16.80
C VAL A 83 2.31 12.26 15.65
N PHE A 84 2.91 11.12 15.98
CA PHE A 84 3.51 10.21 15.01
C PHE A 84 3.26 8.75 15.43
N GLY A 85 3.31 7.83 14.45
CA GLY A 85 3.10 6.42 14.70
C GLY A 85 4.29 5.77 15.42
N THR A 86 4.01 5.01 16.48
CA THR A 86 5.03 4.34 17.32
C THR A 86 4.99 2.81 17.24
N SER A 87 3.99 2.23 16.55
CA SER A 87 3.74 0.78 16.57
C SER A 87 4.86 -0.06 15.92
N THR A 88 5.63 0.52 15.01
CA THR A 88 6.65 -0.22 14.24
C THR A 88 7.92 0.62 14.12
N PRO A 89 8.74 0.71 15.18
CA PRO A 89 10.01 1.42 15.10
C PRO A 89 10.94 0.77 14.07
N PRO A 90 11.82 1.53 13.38
CA PRO A 90 12.77 0.97 12.43
C PRO A 90 13.74 0.00 13.13
N SER A 91 13.63 -1.30 12.83
CA SER A 91 14.48 -2.35 13.40
C SER A 91 15.10 -3.24 12.31
N GLY A 92 16.23 -3.88 12.62
CA GLY A 92 16.85 -4.88 11.75
C GLY A 92 17.33 -4.32 10.39
N LEU A 93 17.36 -5.19 9.38
CA LEU A 93 17.75 -4.86 8.02
C LEU A 93 16.67 -4.00 7.35
N SER A 94 15.38 -4.29 7.57
CA SER A 94 14.31 -3.46 7.02
C SER A 94 14.36 -2.03 7.56
N GLY A 95 14.71 -1.84 8.84
CA GLY A 95 14.97 -0.53 9.43
C GLY A 95 16.12 0.22 8.75
N ALA A 96 17.24 -0.46 8.47
CA ALA A 96 18.36 0.14 7.73
C ALA A 96 17.97 0.58 6.31
N ILE A 97 17.16 -0.21 5.62
CA ILE A 97 16.62 0.15 4.29
C ILE A 97 15.70 1.36 4.39
N ARG A 98 14.84 1.44 5.42
CA ARG A 98 14.01 2.64 5.67
C ARG A 98 14.89 3.87 5.92
N ARG A 99 15.91 3.78 6.78
CA ARG A 99 16.85 4.90 7.00
C ARG A 99 17.51 5.38 5.71
N TYR A 100 17.78 4.48 4.77
CA TYR A 100 18.28 4.85 3.44
C TYR A 100 17.21 5.55 2.59
N ALA A 101 15.97 5.05 2.58
CA ALA A 101 14.86 5.66 1.84
C ALA A 101 14.63 7.12 2.26
N TYR A 102 14.67 7.42 3.56
CA TYR A 102 14.46 8.76 4.12
C TYR A 102 15.62 9.73 3.89
N ARG A 103 16.68 9.35 3.15
CA ARG A 103 17.68 10.31 2.64
C ARG A 103 17.24 10.99 1.35
N TYR A 104 16.23 10.45 0.67
CA TYR A 104 15.71 10.96 -0.58
C TYR A 104 14.40 11.73 -0.35
N SER A 105 14.12 12.70 -1.22
CA SER A 105 12.84 13.44 -1.24
C SER A 105 11.67 12.49 -1.55
N GLU A 106 10.52 12.78 -0.96
CA GLU A 106 9.26 12.05 -1.16
C GLU A 106 8.74 12.17 -2.60
N ALA A 107 9.21 13.15 -3.37
CA ALA A 107 8.89 13.26 -4.79
C ALA A 107 9.61 12.21 -5.65
N THR A 108 10.63 11.54 -5.11
CA THR A 108 11.48 10.64 -5.89
C THR A 108 10.99 9.20 -5.82
N ALA A 109 10.93 8.51 -6.97
CA ALA A 109 10.58 7.09 -7.01
C ALA A 109 11.50 6.21 -6.13
N THR A 110 12.78 6.57 -6.01
CA THR A 110 13.76 5.90 -5.13
C THR A 110 13.27 5.80 -3.69
N HIS A 111 12.66 6.85 -3.14
CA HIS A 111 12.14 6.85 -1.77
C HIS A 111 11.07 5.75 -1.61
N TRP A 112 10.04 5.79 -2.45
CA TRP A 112 8.92 4.85 -2.39
C TRP A 112 9.29 3.42 -2.74
N MET A 113 10.08 3.23 -3.80
CA MET A 113 10.51 1.88 -4.22
C MET A 113 11.38 1.22 -3.15
N THR A 114 12.21 2.01 -2.45
CA THR A 114 13.02 1.51 -1.34
C THR A 114 12.16 1.17 -0.12
N LEU A 115 11.13 1.97 0.20
CA LEU A 115 10.19 1.64 1.28
C LEU A 115 9.42 0.35 1.01
N ILE A 116 8.92 0.16 -0.22
CA ILE A 116 8.25 -1.09 -0.62
C ILE A 116 9.20 -2.28 -0.45
N LEU A 117 10.47 -2.13 -0.84
CA LEU A 117 11.48 -3.16 -0.62
C LEU A 117 11.68 -3.44 0.88
N ALA A 118 11.74 -2.40 1.71
CA ALA A 118 11.86 -2.54 3.15
C ALA A 118 10.70 -3.34 3.75
N ASP A 119 9.47 -3.14 3.28
CA ASP A 119 8.30 -3.89 3.74
C ASP A 119 8.37 -5.37 3.33
N ARG A 120 8.87 -5.68 2.13
CA ARG A 120 9.12 -7.07 1.71
C ARG A 120 10.17 -7.73 2.57
N VAL A 121 11.24 -7.02 2.92
CA VAL A 121 12.29 -7.52 3.81
C VAL A 121 11.73 -7.74 5.22
N ASN A 122 10.98 -6.78 5.76
CA ASN A 122 10.39 -6.89 7.10
C ASN A 122 9.46 -8.11 7.23
N ALA A 123 8.67 -8.40 6.19
CA ALA A 123 7.81 -9.59 6.18
C ALA A 123 8.61 -10.91 6.17
N ILE A 124 9.82 -10.91 5.62
CA ILE A 124 10.72 -12.07 5.65
C ILE A 124 11.42 -12.16 7.01
N GLU A 125 11.88 -11.03 7.56
CA GLU A 125 12.47 -10.95 8.90
C GLU A 125 11.49 -11.44 9.97
N GLY A 126 10.22 -11.04 9.91
CA GLY A 126 9.18 -11.52 10.83
C GLY A 126 9.01 -13.03 10.77
N LYS A 127 8.93 -13.62 9.56
CA LYS A 127 8.83 -15.08 9.39
C LYS A 127 10.04 -15.83 9.90
N LEU A 128 11.24 -15.26 9.72
CA LEU A 128 12.47 -15.83 10.26
C LEU A 128 12.48 -15.73 11.78
N SER A 129 12.07 -14.60 12.34
CA SER A 129 11.91 -14.41 13.79
C SER A 129 10.95 -15.45 14.37
N ASP A 130 9.76 -15.63 13.79
CA ASP A 130 8.78 -16.61 14.24
C ASP A 130 9.36 -18.03 14.23
N LEU A 131 10.09 -18.38 13.17
CA LEU A 131 10.78 -19.67 13.05
C LEU A 131 11.85 -19.86 14.14
N THR A 132 12.65 -18.82 14.45
CA THR A 132 13.65 -18.87 15.52
C THR A 132 13.05 -18.98 16.92
N HIS A 133 11.87 -18.40 17.13
CA HIS A 133 11.12 -18.49 18.38
C HIS A 133 10.28 -19.78 18.48
N GLY A 134 10.39 -20.68 17.50
CA GLY A 134 9.70 -21.98 17.50
C GLY A 134 8.21 -21.91 17.14
N VAL A 135 7.72 -20.76 16.67
CA VAL A 135 6.35 -20.61 16.17
C VAL A 135 6.35 -21.02 14.70
N LEU A 136 5.92 -22.25 14.43
CA LEU A 136 5.66 -22.70 13.07
C LEU A 136 4.23 -22.27 12.69
N PRO A 137 4.06 -21.26 11.81
CA PRO A 137 2.72 -20.94 11.30
C PRO A 137 2.16 -22.16 10.59
N ASN A 138 0.84 -22.34 10.59
CA ASN A 138 0.21 -23.43 9.86
C ASN A 138 -0.22 -22.95 8.46
N PRO A 139 0.67 -23.03 7.44
CA PRO A 139 0.38 -22.45 6.12
C PRO A 139 -0.78 -23.15 5.42
N TRP A 140 -1.14 -24.37 5.83
CA TRP A 140 -2.25 -25.11 5.25
C TRP A 140 -3.62 -24.50 5.58
N LEU A 141 -3.75 -23.93 6.78
CA LEU A 141 -5.00 -23.30 7.23
C LEU A 141 -4.96 -21.77 7.01
N GLU A 142 -3.87 -21.11 7.41
CA GLU A 142 -3.79 -19.64 7.44
C GLU A 142 -3.56 -19.03 6.06
N ARG A 143 -2.81 -19.72 5.18
CA ARG A 143 -2.47 -19.23 3.84
C ARG A 143 -3.46 -19.72 2.77
N GLY A 144 -4.38 -20.62 3.12
CA GLY A 144 -5.38 -21.17 2.20
C GLY A 144 -4.82 -22.14 1.16
N TRP A 145 -3.66 -22.76 1.37
CA TRP A 145 -3.07 -23.72 0.42
C TRP A 145 -3.99 -24.92 0.14
N ARG A 146 -4.87 -25.31 1.07
CA ARG A 146 -5.91 -26.30 0.81
C ARG A 146 -6.87 -25.87 -0.30
N ALA A 147 -7.27 -24.60 -0.31
CA ALA A 147 -8.14 -24.05 -1.35
C ALA A 147 -7.40 -23.90 -2.68
N GLU A 148 -6.14 -23.43 -2.65
CA GLU A 148 -5.31 -23.30 -3.85
C GLU A 148 -5.05 -24.68 -4.50
N TRP A 149 -4.79 -25.72 -3.70
CA TRP A 149 -4.66 -27.10 -4.18
C TRP A 149 -5.98 -27.72 -4.63
N LYS A 150 -7.13 -27.29 -4.10
CA LYS A 150 -8.43 -27.84 -4.52
C LYS A 150 -8.93 -27.20 -5.82
N HIS A 151 -8.77 -25.88 -5.96
CA HIS A 151 -9.36 -25.10 -7.04
C HIS A 151 -8.36 -24.70 -8.13
N ASN A 152 -7.06 -24.64 -7.85
CA ASN A 152 -6.05 -24.17 -8.82
C ASN A 152 -4.70 -24.91 -8.73
N ARG A 153 -4.75 -26.24 -8.84
CA ARG A 153 -3.57 -27.12 -8.87
C ARG A 153 -2.48 -26.72 -9.86
N PRO A 154 -2.78 -26.40 -11.14
CA PRO A 154 -1.71 -26.11 -12.10
C PRO A 154 -0.97 -24.82 -11.76
N ALA A 155 -1.67 -23.77 -11.30
CA ALA A 155 -1.03 -22.54 -10.86
C ALA A 155 -0.20 -22.75 -9.58
N PHE A 156 -0.70 -23.56 -8.64
CA PHE A 156 0.04 -23.90 -7.42
C PHE A 156 1.36 -24.61 -7.73
N ILE A 157 1.33 -25.65 -8.58
CA ILE A 157 2.53 -26.40 -8.96
C ILE A 157 3.53 -25.48 -9.65
N ARG A 158 3.08 -24.66 -10.63
CA ARG A 158 3.96 -23.71 -11.32
C ARG A 158 4.63 -22.74 -10.35
N LYS A 159 3.89 -22.19 -9.39
CA LYS A 159 4.45 -21.30 -8.34
C LYS A 159 5.46 -22.03 -7.47
N ALA A 160 5.14 -23.25 -7.02
CA ALA A 160 6.03 -24.06 -6.18
C ALA A 160 7.35 -24.38 -6.90
N THR A 161 7.28 -24.85 -8.15
CA THR A 161 8.47 -25.19 -8.96
C THR A 161 9.33 -23.96 -9.23
N THR A 162 8.72 -22.83 -9.61
CA THR A 162 9.45 -21.58 -9.88
C THR A 162 10.16 -21.09 -8.62
N THR A 163 9.47 -21.10 -7.48
CA THR A 163 10.05 -20.69 -6.19
C THR A 163 11.20 -21.61 -5.79
N GLY A 164 11.02 -22.92 -5.91
CA GLY A 164 12.06 -23.90 -5.63
C GLY A 164 13.31 -23.73 -6.50
N LEU A 165 13.13 -23.47 -7.80
CA LEU A 165 14.23 -23.19 -8.72
C LEU A 165 15.00 -21.93 -8.34
N LEU A 166 14.31 -20.83 -8.02
CA LEU A 166 14.94 -19.57 -7.63
C LEU A 166 15.75 -19.72 -6.33
N ILE A 167 15.20 -20.41 -5.32
CA ILE A 167 15.91 -20.70 -4.08
C ILE A 167 17.15 -21.54 -4.35
N THR A 168 17.02 -22.60 -5.15
CA THR A 168 18.13 -23.51 -5.46
C THR A 168 19.24 -22.79 -6.23
N ALA A 169 18.88 -21.98 -7.23
CA ALA A 169 19.82 -21.16 -7.97
C ALA A 169 20.55 -20.16 -7.06
N GLY A 170 19.82 -19.49 -6.16
CA GLY A 170 20.40 -18.59 -5.17
C GLY A 170 21.42 -19.29 -4.25
N ILE A 171 21.08 -20.47 -3.71
CA ILE A 171 21.99 -21.26 -2.87
C ILE A 171 23.23 -21.70 -3.64
N LEU A 172 23.08 -22.15 -4.88
CA LEU A 172 24.21 -22.57 -5.72
C LEU A 172 25.14 -21.39 -6.04
N LEU A 173 24.60 -20.20 -6.32
CA LEU A 173 25.39 -18.99 -6.55
C LEU A 173 26.17 -18.57 -5.30
N LEU A 174 25.53 -18.60 -4.13
CA LEU A 174 26.18 -18.29 -2.85
C LEU A 174 27.29 -19.31 -2.53
N ARG A 175 27.05 -20.62 -2.74
CA ARG A 175 28.06 -21.68 -2.56
C ARG A 175 29.23 -21.57 -3.55
N ARG A 176 28.97 -21.10 -4.78
CA ARG A 176 30.03 -20.91 -5.79
C ARG A 176 30.93 -19.73 -5.46
N LYS A 177 30.40 -18.68 -4.83
CA LYS A 177 31.17 -17.52 -4.37
C LYS A 177 32.15 -17.91 -3.26
N ASN A 178 31.71 -18.68 -2.27
CA ASN A 178 32.57 -19.16 -1.17
C ASN A 178 33.67 -20.17 -1.57
N LYS A 179 33.66 -20.67 -2.81
CA LYS A 179 34.72 -21.56 -3.35
C LYS A 179 35.78 -20.83 -4.18
N ARG A 180 35.57 -19.53 -4.46
CA ARG A 180 36.46 -18.70 -5.29
C ARG A 180 37.27 -17.69 -4.48
N GLU A 181 37.06 -17.64 -3.18
CA GLU A 181 37.98 -17.09 -2.19
C GLU A 181 38.77 -18.24 -1.57
#